data_AF-A0A7Y2NDW1-F1
#
_entry.id   AF-A0A7Y2NDW1-F1
#
_cell.length_a   1.000
_cell.length_b   1.000
_cell.length_c   1.000
_cell.angle_alpha   90.00
_cell.angle_beta   90.00
_cell.angle_gamma   90.00
#
_symmetry.space_group_name_H-M   'P 1'
#
loop_
_entity.id
_entity.type
_entity.pdbx_description
1 polymer ?
#
loop_
_entity_poly.entity_id
_entity_poly.type
_entity_poly.pdbx_seq_one_letter_code
_entity_poly.pdbx_strand_id
1 'polypeptide(L)'
;MSPGPGRKRRYCRTSHRQRAYEARREADRRGIGPDEVIIGRRTWESLRDALIRLEAAAEDVAGDVLAGRQTKQAYVEALAHLSNAVRTLQDVAVEPIAVGGE
;
A
#
# COMPACT_ATOMS: atom_id res chain seq x y z
N MET A 1 -14.79 -35.92 25.91
CA MET A 1 -14.93 -34.50 25.53
C MET A 1 -13.57 -34.04 25.02
N SER A 2 -13.36 -34.00 23.70
CA SER A 2 -12.10 -33.49 23.15
C SER A 2 -12.03 -31.99 23.44
N PRO A 3 -10.94 -31.47 24.05
CA PRO A 3 -10.80 -30.05 24.28
C PRO A 3 -10.88 -29.36 22.91
N GLY A 4 -11.86 -28.46 22.75
CA GLY A 4 -12.03 -27.70 21.51
C GLY A 4 -10.72 -27.00 21.14
N PRO A 5 -10.51 -26.67 19.86
CA PRO A 5 -9.27 -26.02 19.43
C PRO A 5 -9.11 -24.72 20.22
N GLY A 6 -8.13 -24.70 21.13
CA GLY A 6 -7.91 -23.57 22.02
C GLY A 6 -7.70 -22.26 21.25
N ARG A 7 -7.72 -21.13 21.97
CA ARG A 7 -7.52 -19.81 21.35
C ARG A 7 -6.26 -19.80 20.48
N LYS A 8 -6.43 -19.45 19.19
CA LYS A 8 -5.30 -19.32 18.25
C LYS A 8 -4.24 -18.40 18.83
N ARG A 9 -2.98 -18.84 18.77
CA ARG A 9 -1.84 -18.04 19.24
C ARG A 9 -1.76 -16.76 18.41
N ARG A 10 -1.74 -15.60 19.08
CA ARG A 10 -1.59 -14.29 18.43
C ARG A 10 -0.23 -14.14 17.71
N TYR A 11 0.77 -14.88 18.16
CA TYR A 11 2.13 -14.85 17.60
C TYR A 11 2.60 -16.28 17.33
N CYS A 12 3.23 -16.50 16.18
CA CYS A 12 3.72 -17.84 15.81
C CYS A 12 4.91 -18.29 16.69
N ARG A 13 5.74 -17.37 17.20
CA ARG A 13 6.91 -17.64 18.06
C ARG A 13 7.07 -16.60 19.18
N THR A 14 7.79 -16.96 20.24
CA THR A 14 8.13 -16.02 21.34
C THR A 14 8.98 -14.86 20.84
N SER A 15 9.92 -15.10 19.93
CA SER A 15 10.72 -14.04 19.29
C SER A 15 9.86 -13.03 18.53
N HIS A 16 8.78 -13.48 17.87
CA HIS A 16 7.87 -12.56 17.16
C HIS A 16 7.02 -11.75 18.14
N ARG A 17 6.66 -12.32 19.29
CA ARG A 17 6.02 -11.56 20.37
C ARG A 17 6.97 -10.46 20.90
N GLN A 18 8.25 -10.77 21.06
CA GLN A 18 9.27 -9.83 21.52
C GLN A 18 9.48 -8.68 20.51
N ARG A 19 9.69 -8.99 19.23
CA ARG A 19 9.81 -7.95 18.18
C ARG A 19 8.58 -7.06 18.09
N ALA A 20 7.38 -7.63 18.20
CA ALA A 20 6.15 -6.86 18.19
C ALA A 20 6.05 -5.93 19.42
N TYR A 21 6.60 -6.33 20.57
CA TYR A 21 6.69 -5.47 21.75
C TYR A 21 7.71 -4.34 21.55
N GLU A 22 8.91 -4.66 21.07
CA GLU A 22 9.96 -3.67 20.78
C GLU A 22 9.49 -2.61 19.78
N ALA A 23 8.85 -3.03 18.69
CA ALA A 23 8.31 -2.11 17.68
C ALA A 23 7.28 -1.14 18.28
N ARG A 24 6.37 -1.62 19.13
CA ARG A 24 5.40 -0.75 19.84
C ARG A 24 6.09 0.21 20.80
N ARG A 25 7.06 -0.28 21.58
CA ARG A 25 7.79 0.57 22.53
C ARG A 25 8.62 1.64 21.82
N GLU A 26 9.18 1.31 20.67
CA GLU A 26 9.91 2.27 19.84
C GLU A 26 8.98 3.30 19.21
N ALA A 27 7.78 2.89 18.77
CA ALA A 27 6.73 3.82 18.34
C ALA A 27 6.33 4.77 19.48
N ASP A 28 6.05 4.25 20.67
CA ASP A 28 5.74 5.05 21.87
C ASP A 28 6.87 6.06 22.17
N ARG A 29 8.15 5.62 22.12
CA ARG A 29 9.31 6.47 22.38
C ARG A 29 9.46 7.59 21.36
N ARG A 30 9.09 7.34 20.11
CA ARG A 30 9.12 8.34 19.03
C ARG A 30 7.86 9.20 18.98
N GLY A 31 6.89 8.96 19.87
CA GLY A 31 5.61 9.67 19.88
C GLY A 31 4.72 9.34 18.68
N ILE A 32 4.93 8.18 18.05
CA ILE A 32 4.16 7.73 16.89
C ILE A 32 2.86 7.12 17.40
N GLY A 33 1.74 7.72 17.01
CA GLY A 33 0.39 7.23 17.31
C GLY A 33 0.09 5.86 16.68
N PRO A 34 -0.98 5.18 17.13
CA PRO A 34 -1.33 3.84 16.66
C PRO A 34 -1.69 3.79 15.16
N ASP A 35 -2.13 4.91 14.59
CA ASP A 35 -2.51 5.07 13.18
C ASP A 35 -1.48 5.88 12.38
N GLU A 36 -0.32 6.14 12.96
CA GLU A 36 0.76 6.89 12.32
C GLU A 36 1.81 5.94 11.74
N VAL A 37 2.37 6.32 10.59
CA VAL A 37 3.42 5.55 9.90
C VAL A 37 4.57 6.47 9.54
N ILE A 38 5.80 5.96 9.68
CA ILE A 38 6.99 6.64 9.15
C ILE A 38 7.30 6.05 7.77
N ILE A 39 7.33 6.93 6.78
CA ILE A 39 7.73 6.62 5.41
C ILE A 39 8.95 7.44 5.04
N GLY A 40 9.88 6.84 4.30
CA GLY A 40 11.01 7.57 3.74
C GLY A 40 10.52 8.65 2.76
N ARG A 41 11.11 9.85 2.82
CA ARG A 41 10.71 10.98 1.95
C ARG A 41 10.65 10.59 0.46
N ARG A 42 11.67 9.89 -0.04
CA ARG A 42 11.72 9.45 -1.45
C ARG A 42 10.59 8.48 -1.79
N THR A 43 10.32 7.52 -0.91
CA THR A 43 9.20 6.57 -1.10
C THR A 43 7.86 7.31 -1.10
N TRP A 44 7.69 8.30 -0.22
CA TRP A 44 6.51 9.16 -0.21
C TRP A 44 6.36 9.95 -1.51
N GLU A 45 7.43 10.56 -2.00
CA GLU A 45 7.43 11.30 -3.28
C GLU A 45 7.07 10.38 -4.44
N SER A 46 7.69 9.20 -4.55
CA SER A 46 7.36 8.18 -5.55
C SER A 46 5.90 7.74 -5.48
N LEU A 47 5.38 7.48 -4.28
CA LEU A 47 3.98 7.08 -4.08
C LEU A 47 3.03 8.18 -4.53
N ARG A 48 3.26 9.41 -4.09
CA ARG A 48 2.43 10.56 -4.43
C ARG A 48 2.41 10.78 -5.95
N ASP A 49 3.57 10.75 -6.60
CA ASP A 49 3.67 10.98 -8.04
C ASP A 49 2.97 9.85 -8.83
N ALA A 50 3.04 8.60 -8.35
CA ALA A 50 2.28 7.49 -8.92
C ALA A 50 0.76 7.64 -8.76
N LEU A 51 0.29 8.12 -7.59
CA LEU A 51 -1.12 8.39 -7.34
C LEU A 51 -1.67 9.50 -8.22
N ILE A 52 -0.94 10.62 -8.36
CA ILE A 52 -1.34 11.72 -9.25
C ILE A 52 -1.38 11.25 -10.71
N ARG A 53 -0.43 10.41 -11.15
CA ARG A 53 -0.48 9.80 -12.49
C ARG A 53 -1.72 8.93 -12.67
N LEU A 54 -2.10 8.15 -11.67
CA LEU A 54 -3.29 7.30 -11.73
C LEU A 54 -4.59 8.13 -11.78
N GLU A 55 -4.66 9.21 -11.02
CA GLU A 55 -5.78 10.16 -11.04
C GLU A 55 -5.93 10.78 -12.44
N ALA A 56 -4.86 11.35 -13.00
CA ALA A 56 -4.86 11.90 -14.34
C ALA A 56 -5.25 10.85 -15.40
N ALA A 57 -4.73 9.62 -15.29
CA ALA A 57 -5.10 8.55 -16.20
C ALA A 57 -6.60 8.18 -16.11
N ALA A 58 -7.20 8.25 -14.92
CA ALA A 58 -8.62 8.01 -14.74
C ALA A 58 -9.48 9.14 -15.32
N GLU A 59 -9.03 10.40 -15.20
CA GLU A 59 -9.67 11.57 -15.81
C GLU A 59 -9.64 11.49 -17.35
N ASP A 60 -8.50 11.13 -17.93
CA ASP A 60 -8.35 10.94 -19.38
C ASP A 60 -9.33 9.86 -19.89
N VAL A 61 -9.43 8.73 -19.20
CA VAL A 61 -10.40 7.66 -19.53
C VAL A 61 -11.84 8.18 -19.45
N ALA A 62 -12.18 8.96 -18.43
CA ALA A 62 -13.51 9.54 -18.31
C ALA A 62 -13.81 10.49 -19.48
N GLY A 63 -12.86 11.33 -19.88
CA GLY A 63 -12.98 12.21 -21.05
C GLY A 63 -13.15 11.43 -22.36
N ASP A 64 -12.24 10.50 -22.63
CA ASP A 64 -12.18 9.79 -23.91
C ASP A 64 -13.33 8.81 -24.12
N VAL A 65 -13.78 8.15 -23.04
CA VAL A 65 -14.78 7.07 -23.11
C VAL A 65 -16.18 7.55 -22.77
N LEU A 66 -16.34 8.38 -21.74
CA LEU A 66 -17.68 8.81 -21.29
C LEU A 66 -18.18 10.03 -22.07
N ALA A 67 -17.28 10.92 -22.51
CA ALA A 67 -17.65 12.11 -23.28
C ALA A 67 -17.28 12.02 -24.78
N GLY A 68 -16.44 11.05 -25.17
CA GLY A 68 -15.92 10.89 -26.54
C GLY A 68 -16.63 9.85 -27.41
N ARG A 69 -15.98 9.46 -28.53
CA ARG A 69 -16.48 8.43 -29.44
C ARG A 69 -16.21 7.05 -28.87
N GLN A 70 -17.27 6.38 -28.44
CA GLN A 70 -17.30 5.01 -27.90
C GLN A 70 -16.95 3.96 -28.96
N THR A 71 -15.68 3.92 -29.34
CA THR A 71 -15.14 2.92 -30.26
C THR A 71 -14.37 1.86 -29.48
N LYS A 72 -14.33 0.63 -30.01
CA LYS A 72 -13.50 -0.44 -29.43
C LYS A 72 -12.05 -0.01 -29.25
N GLN A 73 -11.51 0.73 -30.21
CA GLN A 73 -10.13 1.21 -30.16
C GLN A 73 -9.91 2.17 -28.99
N ALA A 74 -10.83 3.12 -28.78
CA ALA A 74 -10.77 4.04 -27.64
C ALA A 74 -10.79 3.30 -26.30
N TYR A 75 -11.62 2.26 -26.15
CA TYR A 75 -11.62 1.43 -24.93
C TYR A 75 -10.29 0.68 -24.71
N VAL A 76 -9.67 0.15 -25.78
CA VAL A 76 -8.39 -0.54 -25.68
C VAL A 76 -7.28 0.42 -25.25
N GLU A 77 -7.25 1.62 -25.82
CA GLU A 77 -6.27 2.66 -25.50
C GLU A 77 -6.45 3.15 -24.05
N ALA A 78 -7.68 3.44 -23.65
CA ALA A 78 -8.05 3.80 -22.28
C ALA A 78 -7.59 2.75 -21.25
N LEU A 79 -7.88 1.47 -21.52
CA LEU A 79 -7.47 0.38 -20.63
C LEU A 79 -5.94 0.22 -20.57
N ALA A 80 -5.26 0.36 -21.71
CA ALA A 80 -3.81 0.28 -21.77
C ALA A 80 -3.15 1.42 -20.96
N HIS A 81 -3.69 2.63 -21.09
CA HIS A 81 -3.24 3.81 -20.35
C HIS A 81 -3.41 3.64 -18.84
N LEU A 82 -4.63 3.28 -18.39
CA LEU A 82 -4.92 3.03 -16.98
C LEU A 82 -4.05 1.90 -16.40
N SER A 83 -3.90 0.79 -17.15
CA SER A 83 -3.05 -0.33 -16.74
C SER A 83 -1.58 0.08 -16.56
N ASN A 84 -1.10 1.06 -17.35
CA ASN A 84 0.25 1.57 -17.21
C ASN A 84 0.43 2.39 -15.93
N ALA A 85 -0.55 3.26 -15.62
CA ALA A 85 -0.53 4.02 -14.38
C ALA A 85 -0.59 3.10 -13.14
N VAL A 86 -1.41 2.05 -13.18
CA VAL A 86 -1.48 1.04 -12.11
C VAL A 86 -0.15 0.31 -11.93
N ARG A 87 0.55 -0.08 -13.01
CA ARG A 87 1.86 -0.72 -12.89
C ARG A 87 2.87 0.16 -12.16
N THR A 88 2.93 1.45 -12.50
CA THR A 88 3.82 2.38 -11.80
C THR A 88 3.52 2.47 -10.30
N LEU A 89 2.24 2.42 -9.91
CA LEU A 89 1.85 2.37 -8.51
C LEU A 89 2.29 1.05 -7.84
N GLN A 90 2.15 -0.08 -8.54
CA GLN A 90 2.54 -1.40 -8.04
C GLN A 90 4.05 -1.54 -7.83
N ASP A 91 4.86 -0.77 -8.56
CA ASP A 91 6.32 -0.73 -8.38
C ASP A 91 6.74 0.01 -7.09
N VAL A 92 5.84 0.77 -6.47
CA VAL A 92 6.11 1.46 -5.20
C VAL A 92 5.86 0.52 -4.01
N ALA A 93 6.92 -0.15 -3.55
CA ALA A 93 6.87 -0.98 -2.36
C ALA A 93 6.91 -0.13 -1.07
N VAL A 94 5.84 -0.22 -0.27
CA VAL A 94 5.79 0.33 1.10
C VAL A 94 5.80 -0.84 2.08
N GLU A 95 6.99 -1.39 2.30
CA GLU A 95 7.17 -2.46 3.28
C GLU A 95 7.42 -1.88 4.68
N PRO A 96 6.77 -2.41 5.73
CA PRO A 96 7.06 -2.00 7.09
C PRO A 96 8.50 -2.36 7.44
N ILE A 97 9.35 -1.34 7.58
CA ILE A 97 10.70 -1.52 8.08
C ILE A 97 10.59 -1.86 9.57
N ALA A 98 11.14 -3.02 9.97
CA ALA A 98 11.23 -3.37 11.37
C ALA A 98 12.06 -2.31 12.10
N VAL A 99 11.44 -1.62 13.05
CA VAL A 99 12.16 -0.63 13.86
C VAL A 99 13.07 -1.41 14.82
N GLY A 100 14.37 -1.46 14.50
CA GLY A 100 15.39 -2.12 15.33
C GLY A 100 16.31 -3.13 14.65
N GLY A 101 16.50 -3.06 13.32
CA GLY A 101 17.59 -3.77 12.65
C GLY A 101 18.80 -2.87 12.44
N GLU A 102 19.73 -2.88 13.39
CA GLU A 102 21.16 -2.71 13.10
C GLU A 102 21.81 -4.11 13.09
#